data_AF-A0A6I4YUA0-F1
#
_entry.id   AF-A0A6I4YUA0-F1
#
_cell.length_a   1.000
_cell.length_b   1.000
_cell.length_c   1.000
_cell.angle_alpha   90.00
_cell.angle_beta   90.00
_cell.angle_gamma   90.00
#
_symmetry.space_group_name_H-M   'P 1'
#
loop_
_entity.id
_entity.type
_entity.pdbx_description
1 polymer ?
#
loop_
_entity_poly.entity_id
_entity_poly.type
_entity_poly.pdbx_seq_one_letter_code
_entity_poly.pdbx_strand_id
1 'polypeptide(L)'
;MSIEFILLIVIIILLIVNVFLSLRKTTPSPLDTRYLASIEQLPAALREEGRFAREDVRSVLQDQYHKTQTSFGELGKFQAEQLSAMRREAMEGRRHLEEALQRHVESFSSAQTSRLKEMNEAVQGLSDRLLAGQEKGFDDVRFSLKEVTDKVSSLIEVNATAQEKLRETVSGALTNLQRDNAEKLERMRATVEEKLQGTLEKRLGESFRLVSDRLEQVHQGLGEMQSIATGVGDLKRVLSNVKSRGGWGEVQLGMLLEDMLTAEQYQSNVHIPPTSTEVVEYAVRLPGKEHDDQPVWLPIDAKFPYEDYDRLLNAQESGDVEATEREGKALERVVKAQAKKICEHYVHPPYSTDFAIMYLPTEGLFAEVIRRPGLIRQLQKDHRVIVQGPTTLSALLSSLQIGFRTLAIEKRSSEVWHVLGAAKAEFGKYGQVWEKLGKQLDTARRTVEEAGRRTRAVERNLKRVETLEQPEESSNHGGLPYDLGHSFDASEDEERLL
;
A
#
# COMPACT_ATOMS: atom_id res chain seq x y z
N MET A 1 23.33 -48.60 38.70
CA MET A 1 24.33 -49.57 38.21
C MET A 1 23.73 -50.24 36.98
N SER A 2 24.32 -50.06 35.80
CA SER A 2 23.74 -50.52 34.53
C SER A 2 23.74 -52.05 34.42
N ILE A 3 22.74 -52.63 33.75
CA ILE A 3 22.57 -54.08 33.56
C ILE A 3 23.83 -54.72 32.96
N GLU A 4 24.56 -54.00 32.10
CA GLU A 4 25.83 -54.43 31.52
C GLU A 4 26.93 -54.68 32.57
N PHE A 5 26.95 -53.92 33.66
CA PHE A 5 27.94 -54.08 34.73
C PHE A 5 27.69 -55.35 35.56
N ILE A 6 26.41 -55.73 35.73
CA ILE A 6 26.03 -56.96 36.42
C ILE A 6 26.39 -58.19 35.57
N LEU A 7 26.15 -58.13 34.26
CA LEU A 7 26.52 -59.20 33.32
C LEU A 7 28.04 -59.45 33.29
N LEU A 8 28.85 -58.38 33.32
CA LEU A 8 30.30 -58.50 33.32
C LEU A 8 30.84 -59.14 34.61
N ILE A 9 30.25 -58.84 35.76
CA ILE A 9 30.60 -59.47 37.04
C ILE A 9 30.25 -60.97 37.04
N VAL A 10 29.08 -61.34 36.51
CA VAL A 10 28.66 -62.76 36.44
C VAL A 10 29.59 -63.58 35.53
N ILE A 11 30.02 -63.01 34.40
CA ILE A 11 30.97 -63.68 33.49
C ILE A 11 32.33 -63.90 34.17
N ILE A 12 32.83 -62.92 34.93
CA ILE A 12 34.11 -63.03 35.65
C ILE A 12 34.03 -64.13 36.74
N ILE A 13 32.93 -64.20 37.48
CA ILE A 13 32.74 -65.22 38.53
C ILE A 13 32.72 -66.63 37.92
N LEU A 14 32.02 -66.83 36.80
CA LEU A 14 31.97 -68.12 36.09
C LEU A 14 33.35 -68.55 35.57
N LEU A 15 34.16 -67.61 35.09
CA LEU A 15 35.54 -67.87 34.65
C LEU A 15 36.44 -68.31 35.82
N ILE A 16 36.32 -67.65 36.98
CA ILE A 16 37.10 -67.99 38.17
C ILE A 16 36.73 -69.39 38.70
N VAL A 17 35.43 -69.73 38.71
CA VAL A 17 34.97 -71.06 39.15
C VAL A 17 35.48 -72.17 38.23
N ASN A 18 35.47 -71.95 36.92
CA ASN A 18 35.96 -72.93 35.95
C ASN A 18 37.49 -73.16 36.08
N VAL A 19 38.26 -72.08 36.27
CA VAL A 19 39.71 -72.16 36.52
C VAL A 19 40.01 -72.87 37.85
N PHE A 20 39.23 -72.60 38.91
CA PHE A 20 39.39 -73.25 40.20
C PHE A 20 39.09 -74.76 40.16
N LEU A 21 38.05 -75.16 39.41
CA LEU A 21 37.71 -76.57 39.21
C LEU A 21 38.78 -77.31 38.39
N SER A 22 39.38 -76.65 37.39
CA SER A 22 40.44 -77.21 36.56
C SER A 22 41.78 -77.39 37.31
N LEU A 23 42.06 -76.52 38.29
CA LEU A 23 43.29 -76.59 39.11
C LEU A 23 43.22 -77.64 40.22
N ARG A 24 42.03 -78.15 40.58
CA ARG A 24 41.87 -79.20 41.58
C ARG A 24 42.08 -80.59 40.96
N LYS A 25 43.30 -80.85 40.47
CA LYS A 25 43.77 -82.20 40.13
C LYS A 25 43.63 -83.10 41.36
N THR A 26 42.80 -84.11 41.22
CA THR A 26 42.58 -85.22 42.15
C THR A 26 43.88 -85.99 42.36
N THR A 27 44.46 -85.89 43.56
CA THR A 27 45.41 -86.87 44.10
C THR A 27 44.62 -88.01 44.75
N PRO A 28 44.84 -89.29 44.37
CA PRO A 28 44.43 -90.41 45.20
C PRO A 28 45.53 -90.82 46.19
N SER A 29 45.08 -90.91 47.44
CA SER A 29 45.62 -91.39 48.72
C SER A 29 46.12 -92.86 48.72
N PRO A 30 46.95 -93.28 49.70
CA PRO A 30 47.68 -94.56 49.70
C PRO A 30 46.81 -95.69 50.28
N LEU A 31 46.09 -96.41 49.42
CA LEU A 31 45.39 -97.65 49.78
C LEU A 31 45.69 -98.82 48.82
N ASP A 32 46.62 -98.64 47.89
CA ASP A 32 46.87 -99.60 46.79
C ASP A 32 47.75 -100.81 47.13
N THR A 33 48.37 -100.86 48.31
CA THR A 33 49.35 -101.93 48.61
C THR A 33 48.78 -103.14 49.36
N ARG A 34 47.52 -103.11 49.82
CA ARG A 34 46.89 -104.25 50.51
C ARG A 34 45.86 -105.04 49.68
N TYR A 35 45.39 -104.51 48.54
CA TYR A 35 44.45 -105.21 47.65
C TYR A 35 45.14 -106.05 46.56
N LEU A 36 46.40 -105.74 46.22
CA LEU A 36 47.13 -106.46 45.18
C LEU A 36 47.53 -107.90 45.58
N ALA A 37 47.54 -108.24 46.88
CA ALA A 37 47.81 -109.59 47.36
C ALA A 37 46.57 -110.51 47.41
N SER A 38 45.37 -110.00 47.09
CA SER A 38 44.11 -110.77 47.05
C SER A 38 43.54 -110.94 45.64
N ILE A 39 44.17 -110.35 44.62
CA ILE A 39 43.71 -110.38 43.21
C ILE A 39 44.31 -111.58 42.42
N GLU A 40 45.14 -112.40 43.07
CA GLU A 40 45.66 -113.64 42.47
C GLU A 40 44.70 -114.85 42.63
N GLN A 41 43.55 -114.67 43.31
CA GLN A 41 42.57 -115.74 43.57
C GLN A 41 41.14 -115.42 43.06
N LEU A 42 41.00 -114.58 42.02
CA LEU A 42 39.70 -114.35 41.35
C LEU A 42 39.59 -115.18 40.06
N PRO A 43 38.52 -115.97 39.84
CA PRO A 43 38.37 -116.85 38.69
C PRO A 43 38.22 -116.07 37.38
N ALA A 44 38.72 -116.64 36.28
CA ALA A 44 38.81 -116.02 34.95
C ALA A 44 37.49 -115.43 34.40
N ALA A 45 36.34 -115.90 34.87
CA ALA A 45 35.01 -115.44 34.44
C ALA A 45 34.75 -113.94 34.68
N LEU A 46 35.23 -113.37 35.80
CA LEU A 46 35.02 -111.95 36.11
C LEU A 46 35.90 -110.98 35.27
N ARG A 47 36.97 -111.49 34.64
CA ARG A 47 37.80 -110.69 33.72
C ARG A 47 37.18 -110.54 32.34
N GLU A 48 36.38 -111.50 31.88
CA GLU A 48 35.67 -111.41 30.60
C GLU A 48 34.46 -110.46 30.70
N GLU A 49 33.68 -110.55 31.78
CA GLU A 49 32.50 -109.71 31.99
C GLU A 49 32.85 -108.21 32.09
N GLY A 50 33.99 -107.89 32.72
CA GLY A 50 34.52 -106.53 32.78
C GLY A 50 35.13 -106.00 31.48
N ARG A 51 35.41 -106.86 30.48
CA ARG A 51 35.83 -106.44 29.13
C ARG A 51 34.60 -106.11 28.28
N PHE A 52 33.59 -106.97 28.26
CA PHE A 52 32.34 -106.73 27.54
C PHE A 52 31.63 -105.45 28.01
N ALA A 53 31.53 -105.24 29.34
CA ALA A 53 30.91 -104.03 29.87
C ALA A 53 31.67 -102.74 29.49
N ARG A 54 33.01 -102.79 29.35
CA ARG A 54 33.80 -101.63 28.89
C ARG A 54 33.66 -101.41 27.40
N GLU A 55 33.52 -102.47 26.62
CA GLU A 55 33.37 -102.40 25.17
C GLU A 55 32.00 -101.84 24.78
N ASP A 56 30.94 -102.23 25.50
CA ASP A 56 29.58 -101.68 25.34
C ASP A 56 29.49 -100.23 25.79
N VAL A 57 30.07 -99.86 26.93
CA VAL A 57 30.08 -98.46 27.36
C VAL A 57 30.88 -97.59 26.39
N ARG A 58 31.97 -98.11 25.82
CA ARG A 58 32.77 -97.39 24.82
C ARG A 58 32.01 -97.24 23.50
N SER A 59 31.28 -98.26 23.05
CA SER A 59 30.50 -98.19 21.81
C SER A 59 29.34 -97.21 21.94
N VAL A 60 28.62 -97.23 23.07
CA VAL A 60 27.53 -96.28 23.34
C VAL A 60 28.04 -94.85 23.48
N LEU A 61 29.16 -94.62 24.17
CA LEU A 61 29.76 -93.29 24.26
C LEU A 61 30.27 -92.78 22.91
N GLN A 62 30.83 -93.65 22.06
CA GLN A 62 31.23 -93.26 20.71
C GLN A 62 30.04 -92.93 19.82
N ASP A 63 28.95 -93.69 19.91
CA ASP A 63 27.70 -93.41 19.18
C ASP A 63 27.06 -92.10 19.66
N GLN A 64 27.02 -91.86 20.98
CA GLN A 64 26.56 -90.59 21.52
C GLN A 64 27.44 -89.43 21.07
N TYR A 65 28.77 -89.56 21.12
CA TYR A 65 29.69 -88.51 20.68
C TYR A 65 29.50 -88.20 19.19
N HIS A 66 29.35 -89.23 18.34
CA HIS A 66 29.07 -89.05 16.92
C HIS A 66 27.73 -88.35 16.67
N LYS A 67 26.65 -88.79 17.31
CA LYS A 67 25.32 -88.16 17.18
C LYS A 67 25.33 -86.70 17.63
N THR A 68 26.01 -86.41 18.73
CA THR A 68 26.13 -85.03 19.23
C THR A 68 26.94 -84.18 18.24
N GLN A 69 28.04 -84.71 17.70
CA GLN A 69 28.88 -84.01 16.73
C GLN A 69 28.14 -83.75 15.40
N THR A 70 27.31 -84.69 14.94
CA THR A 70 26.47 -84.49 13.75
C THR A 70 25.39 -83.45 14.00
N SER A 71 24.69 -83.49 15.14
CA SER A 71 23.68 -82.48 15.49
C SER A 71 24.29 -81.10 15.63
N PHE A 72 25.48 -80.96 16.22
CA PHE A 72 26.20 -79.68 16.25
C PHE A 72 26.64 -79.20 14.85
N GLY A 73 27.04 -80.12 13.98
CA GLY A 73 27.36 -79.81 12.58
C GLY A 73 26.15 -79.33 11.78
N GLU A 74 24.98 -79.93 11.99
CA GLU A 74 23.71 -79.52 11.38
C GLU A 74 23.23 -78.17 11.92
N LEU A 75 23.35 -77.93 13.22
CA LEU A 75 23.05 -76.64 13.85
C LEU A 75 23.95 -75.52 13.31
N GLY A 76 25.24 -75.81 13.12
CA GLY A 76 26.19 -74.89 12.52
C GLY A 76 25.85 -74.54 11.06
N LYS A 77 25.42 -75.53 10.28
CA LYS A 77 24.95 -75.31 8.89
C LYS A 77 23.66 -74.48 8.86
N PHE A 78 22.70 -74.78 9.73
CA PHE A 78 21.44 -74.03 9.82
C PHE A 78 21.68 -72.56 10.23
N GLN A 79 22.55 -72.31 11.22
CA GLN A 79 22.93 -70.94 11.58
C GLN A 79 23.64 -70.21 10.44
N ALA A 80 24.57 -70.88 9.74
CA ALA A 80 25.27 -70.28 8.61
C ALA A 80 24.31 -69.93 7.46
N GLU A 81 23.32 -70.79 7.19
CA GLU A 81 22.28 -70.52 6.20
C GLU A 81 21.40 -69.33 6.61
N GLN A 82 20.92 -69.27 7.87
CA GLN A 82 20.16 -68.12 8.36
C GLN A 82 20.95 -66.80 8.28
N LEU A 83 22.23 -66.81 8.68
CA LEU A 83 23.10 -65.64 8.58
C LEU A 83 23.30 -65.21 7.12
N SER A 84 23.41 -66.17 6.19
CA SER A 84 23.53 -65.88 4.76
C SER A 84 22.25 -65.31 4.15
N ALA A 85 21.08 -65.74 4.63
CA ALA A 85 19.78 -65.24 4.19
C ALA A 85 19.57 -63.80 4.70
N MET A 86 19.83 -63.57 5.99
CA MET A 86 19.72 -62.24 6.60
C MET A 86 20.68 -61.23 5.96
N ARG A 87 21.91 -61.66 5.59
CA ARG A 87 22.85 -60.81 4.83
C ARG A 87 22.36 -60.49 3.43
N ARG A 88 21.71 -61.43 2.74
CA ARG A 88 21.15 -61.19 1.40
C ARG A 88 20.00 -60.18 1.46
N GLU A 89 19.08 -60.37 2.39
CA GLU A 89 17.94 -59.46 2.60
C GLU A 89 18.42 -58.05 3.00
N ALA A 90 19.44 -57.93 3.85
CA ALA A 90 20.05 -56.65 4.19
C ALA A 90 20.73 -55.96 2.99
N MET A 91 21.40 -56.73 2.12
CA MET A 91 22.03 -56.20 0.90
C MET A 91 20.99 -55.75 -0.13
N GLU A 92 19.89 -56.50 -0.29
CA GLU A 92 18.77 -56.13 -1.15
C GLU A 92 18.05 -54.87 -0.64
N GLY A 93 17.79 -54.80 0.67
CA GLY A 93 17.22 -53.60 1.29
C GLY A 93 18.10 -52.36 1.11
N ARG A 94 19.43 -52.50 1.25
CA ARG A 94 20.38 -51.41 0.99
C ARG A 94 20.35 -50.97 -0.47
N ARG A 95 20.30 -51.93 -1.41
CA ARG A 95 20.26 -51.63 -2.85
C ARG A 95 18.98 -50.88 -3.22
N HIS A 96 17.83 -51.30 -2.70
CA HIS A 96 16.57 -50.58 -2.93
C HIS A 96 16.57 -49.17 -2.33
N LEU A 97 17.20 -48.98 -1.17
CA LEU A 97 17.36 -47.66 -0.57
C LEU A 97 18.25 -46.76 -1.43
N GLU A 98 19.38 -47.27 -1.93
CA GLU A 98 20.28 -46.54 -2.85
C GLU A 98 19.55 -46.15 -4.14
N GLU A 99 18.81 -47.08 -4.75
CA GLU A 99 18.00 -46.83 -5.95
C GLU A 99 16.87 -45.81 -5.71
N ALA A 100 16.24 -45.82 -4.53
CA ALA A 100 15.20 -44.86 -4.18
C ALA A 100 15.78 -43.46 -3.94
N LEU A 101 16.92 -43.38 -3.24
CA LEU A 101 17.61 -42.13 -2.97
C LEU A 101 18.12 -41.49 -4.26
N GLN A 102 18.72 -42.29 -5.15
CA GLN A 102 19.22 -41.80 -6.43
C GLN A 102 18.08 -41.26 -7.31
N ARG A 103 16.96 -41.98 -7.43
CA ARG A 103 15.77 -41.50 -8.14
C ARG A 103 15.23 -40.19 -7.54
N HIS A 104 15.28 -40.05 -6.21
CA HIS A 104 14.79 -38.85 -5.55
C HIS A 104 15.71 -37.65 -5.78
N VAL A 105 17.03 -37.85 -5.74
CA VAL A 105 18.03 -36.81 -6.05
C VAL A 105 17.93 -36.37 -7.52
N GLU A 106 17.79 -37.31 -8.46
CA GLU A 106 17.61 -37.00 -9.88
C GLU A 106 16.30 -36.24 -10.15
N SER A 107 15.19 -36.67 -9.53
CA SER A 107 13.90 -35.98 -9.64
C SER A 107 13.92 -34.59 -9.00
N PHE A 108 14.63 -34.41 -7.89
CA PHE A 108 14.76 -33.11 -7.23
C PHE A 108 15.62 -32.17 -8.06
N SER A 109 16.76 -32.65 -8.57
CA SER A 109 17.67 -31.88 -9.43
C SER A 109 16.98 -31.43 -10.73
N SER A 110 16.22 -32.32 -11.38
CA SER A 110 15.48 -31.97 -12.59
C SER A 110 14.37 -30.96 -12.32
N ALA A 111 13.60 -31.14 -11.23
CA ALA A 111 12.58 -30.19 -10.82
C ALA A 111 13.15 -28.80 -10.46
N GLN A 112 14.30 -28.76 -9.77
CA GLN A 112 15.00 -27.52 -9.45
C GLN A 112 15.52 -26.82 -10.71
N THR A 113 16.09 -27.58 -11.65
CA THR A 113 16.58 -27.05 -12.93
C THR A 113 15.44 -26.49 -13.78
N SER A 114 14.28 -27.16 -13.83
CA SER A 114 13.08 -26.65 -14.52
C SER A 114 12.57 -25.35 -13.89
N ARG A 115 12.50 -25.28 -12.56
CA ARG A 115 12.12 -24.03 -11.86
C ARG A 115 13.08 -22.89 -12.12
N LEU A 116 14.38 -23.15 -12.15
CA LEU A 116 15.38 -22.12 -12.47
C LEU A 116 15.23 -21.62 -13.91
N LYS A 117 14.91 -22.53 -14.85
CA LYS A 117 14.65 -22.16 -16.24
C LYS A 117 13.40 -21.29 -16.38
N GLU A 118 12.28 -21.69 -15.78
CA GLU A 118 11.03 -20.92 -15.77
C GLU A 118 11.22 -19.55 -15.11
N MET A 119 11.97 -19.47 -14.02
CA MET A 119 12.26 -18.21 -13.34
C MET A 119 13.13 -17.30 -14.22
N ASN A 120 14.11 -17.85 -14.92
CA ASN A 120 14.95 -17.07 -15.84
C ASN A 120 14.15 -16.54 -17.04
N GLU A 121 13.27 -17.36 -17.62
CA GLU A 121 12.35 -16.95 -18.68
C GLU A 121 11.36 -15.87 -18.21
N ALA A 122 10.85 -15.98 -16.97
CA ALA A 122 9.99 -14.96 -16.37
C ALA A 122 10.72 -13.63 -16.13
N VAL A 123 11.98 -13.68 -15.68
CA VAL A 123 12.83 -12.50 -15.48
C VAL A 123 13.18 -11.83 -16.82
N GLN A 124 13.51 -12.61 -17.85
CA GLN A 124 13.71 -12.09 -19.20
C GLN A 124 12.44 -11.43 -19.75
N GLY A 125 11.28 -12.10 -19.63
CA GLY A 125 10.01 -11.53 -20.06
C GLY A 125 9.61 -10.26 -19.31
N LEU A 126 9.97 -10.14 -18.03
CA LEU A 126 9.80 -8.89 -17.27
C LEU A 126 10.75 -7.79 -17.77
N SER A 127 12.01 -8.13 -18.02
CA SER A 127 13.01 -7.20 -18.57
C SER A 127 12.58 -6.63 -19.91
N ASP A 128 12.10 -7.48 -20.83
CA ASP A 128 11.64 -7.05 -22.16
C ASP A 128 10.42 -6.13 -22.07
N ARG A 129 9.48 -6.43 -21.16
CA ARG A 129 8.31 -5.56 -20.91
C ARG A 129 8.70 -4.22 -20.28
N LEU A 130 9.70 -4.21 -19.40
CA LEU A 130 10.22 -2.99 -18.81
C LEU A 130 10.89 -2.11 -19.87
N LEU A 131 11.74 -2.69 -20.72
CA LEU A 131 12.40 -1.97 -21.82
C LEU A 131 11.37 -1.40 -22.82
N ALA A 132 10.38 -2.21 -23.24
CA ALA A 132 9.32 -1.75 -24.13
C ALA A 132 8.40 -0.70 -23.49
N GLY A 133 8.15 -0.79 -22.19
CA GLY A 133 7.40 0.23 -21.44
C GLY A 133 8.18 1.54 -21.31
N GLN A 134 9.50 1.46 -21.15
CA GLN A 134 10.37 2.62 -21.04
C GLN A 134 10.47 3.38 -22.38
N GLU A 135 10.58 2.65 -23.49
CA GLU A 135 10.63 3.24 -24.84
C GLU A 135 9.34 4.01 -25.18
N LYS A 136 8.17 3.42 -24.91
CA LYS A 136 6.88 4.11 -25.05
C LYS A 136 6.75 5.33 -24.14
N GLY A 137 7.22 5.22 -22.89
CA GLY A 137 7.23 6.34 -21.96
C GLY A 137 8.11 7.51 -22.44
N PHE A 138 9.26 7.21 -23.04
CA PHE A 138 10.12 8.25 -23.63
C PHE A 138 9.48 8.92 -24.85
N ASP A 139 8.78 8.16 -25.70
CA ASP A 139 8.07 8.72 -26.85
C ASP A 139 6.91 9.63 -26.44
N ASP A 140 6.11 9.24 -25.43
CA ASP A 140 5.04 10.07 -24.89
C ASP A 140 5.59 11.37 -24.28
N VAL A 141 6.67 11.27 -23.48
CA VAL A 141 7.35 12.46 -22.91
C VAL A 141 7.91 13.37 -24.01
N ARG A 142 8.50 12.79 -25.06
CA ARG A 142 9.03 13.55 -26.20
C ARG A 142 7.93 14.24 -26.98
N PHE A 143 6.78 13.59 -27.15
CA PHE A 143 5.60 14.17 -27.78
C PHE A 143 5.04 15.33 -26.95
N SER A 144 4.87 15.15 -25.64
CA SER A 144 4.43 16.22 -24.74
C SER A 144 5.41 17.39 -24.69
N LEU A 145 6.72 17.15 -24.68
CA LEU A 145 7.74 18.22 -24.74
C LEU A 145 7.65 19.02 -26.04
N LYS A 146 7.36 18.36 -27.16
CA LYS A 146 7.15 19.03 -28.45
C LYS A 146 5.91 19.91 -28.40
N GLU A 147 4.80 19.39 -27.88
CA GLU A 147 3.55 20.16 -27.72
C GLU A 147 3.73 21.39 -26.82
N VAL A 148 4.45 21.23 -25.70
CA VAL A 148 4.82 22.35 -24.81
C VAL A 148 5.70 23.37 -25.55
N THR A 149 6.68 22.92 -26.32
CA THR A 149 7.57 23.81 -27.09
C THR A 149 6.80 24.61 -28.14
N ASP A 150 5.87 23.96 -28.85
CA ASP A 150 5.00 24.60 -29.84
C ASP A 150 4.08 25.62 -29.16
N LYS A 151 3.53 25.28 -27.98
CA LYS A 151 2.68 26.19 -27.20
C LYS A 151 3.47 27.41 -26.69
N VAL A 152 4.67 27.21 -26.17
CA VAL A 152 5.56 28.29 -25.71
C VAL A 152 5.94 29.20 -26.87
N SER A 153 6.26 28.65 -28.04
CA SER A 153 6.59 29.44 -29.24
C SER A 153 5.40 30.31 -29.67
N SER A 154 4.19 29.76 -29.69
CA SER A 154 2.98 30.53 -30.00
C SER A 154 2.68 31.62 -28.97
N LEU A 155 2.94 31.37 -27.68
CA LEU A 155 2.80 32.39 -26.63
C LEU A 155 3.82 33.52 -26.79
N ILE A 156 5.06 33.22 -27.19
CA ILE A 156 6.09 34.23 -27.46
C ILE A 156 5.64 35.13 -28.62
N GLU A 157 5.08 34.56 -29.69
CA GLU A 157 4.60 35.31 -30.85
C GLU A 157 3.38 36.19 -30.52
N VAL A 158 2.41 35.66 -29.77
CA VAL A 158 1.26 36.43 -29.28
C VAL A 158 1.71 37.55 -28.35
N ASN A 159 2.66 37.28 -27.45
CA ASN A 159 3.18 38.28 -26.51
C ASN A 159 3.97 39.37 -27.25
N ALA A 160 4.81 39.01 -28.23
CA ALA A 160 5.51 39.99 -29.07
C ALA A 160 4.55 40.92 -29.80
N THR A 161 3.46 40.35 -30.35
CA THR A 161 2.41 41.13 -31.04
C THR A 161 1.65 42.04 -30.07
N ALA A 162 1.35 41.58 -28.86
CA ALA A 162 0.70 42.37 -27.82
C ALA A 162 1.59 43.52 -27.32
N GLN A 163 2.89 43.28 -27.15
CA GLN A 163 3.88 44.30 -26.76
C GLN A 163 4.01 45.39 -27.82
N GLU A 164 4.04 45.03 -29.10
CA GLU A 164 4.12 46.02 -30.18
C GLU A 164 2.84 46.89 -30.22
N LYS A 165 1.67 46.28 -30.09
CA LYS A 165 0.39 47.00 -30.03
C LYS A 165 0.29 47.93 -28.81
N LEU A 166 0.84 47.51 -27.67
CA LEU A 166 0.96 48.34 -26.48
C LEU A 166 1.89 49.53 -26.74
N ARG A 167 3.05 49.29 -27.38
CA ARG A 167 4.01 50.34 -27.75
C ARG A 167 3.39 51.37 -28.70
N GLU A 168 2.66 50.93 -29.72
CA GLU A 168 1.92 51.82 -30.63
C GLU A 168 0.89 52.66 -29.88
N THR A 169 0.10 52.03 -29.00
CA THR A 169 -0.94 52.72 -28.22
C THR A 169 -0.35 53.76 -27.28
N VAL A 170 0.75 53.42 -26.59
CA VAL A 170 1.47 54.32 -25.68
C VAL A 170 2.12 55.47 -26.45
N SER A 171 2.73 55.19 -27.60
CA SER A 171 3.32 56.21 -28.48
C SER A 171 2.25 57.18 -29.01
N GLY A 172 1.10 56.66 -29.42
CA GLY A 172 -0.06 57.46 -29.82
C GLY A 172 -0.63 58.31 -28.68
N ALA A 173 -0.74 57.74 -27.48
CA ALA A 173 -1.16 58.49 -26.30
C ALA A 173 -0.17 59.60 -25.93
N LEU A 174 1.13 59.35 -26.04
CA LEU A 174 2.18 60.31 -25.73
C LEU A 174 2.21 61.47 -26.74
N THR A 175 2.06 61.17 -28.04
CA THR A 175 1.97 62.20 -29.10
C THR A 175 0.70 63.05 -28.95
N ASN A 176 -0.44 62.44 -28.62
CA ASN A 176 -1.67 63.18 -28.30
C ASN A 176 -1.49 64.07 -27.06
N LEU A 177 -0.87 63.55 -25.99
CA LEU A 177 -0.56 64.36 -24.80
C LEU A 177 0.40 65.52 -25.10
N GLN A 178 1.42 65.30 -25.92
CA GLN A 178 2.33 66.35 -26.35
C GLN A 178 1.60 67.44 -27.15
N ARG A 179 0.70 67.05 -28.06
CA ARG A 179 -0.12 67.98 -28.86
C ARG A 179 -1.08 68.78 -27.97
N ASP A 180 -1.81 68.10 -27.08
CA ASP A 180 -2.73 68.73 -26.14
C ASP A 180 -2.02 69.67 -25.16
N ASN A 181 -0.81 69.30 -24.72
CA ASN A 181 0.03 70.15 -23.89
C ASN A 181 0.55 71.36 -24.67
N ALA A 182 0.96 71.21 -25.93
CA ALA A 182 1.37 72.33 -26.76
C ALA A 182 0.21 73.32 -26.97
N GLU A 183 -1.00 72.83 -27.24
CA GLU A 183 -2.19 73.68 -27.36
C GLU A 183 -2.57 74.36 -26.03
N LYS A 184 -2.45 73.66 -24.90
CA LYS A 184 -2.68 74.25 -23.57
C LYS A 184 -1.61 75.28 -23.21
N LEU A 185 -0.36 75.04 -23.55
CA LEU A 185 0.74 75.97 -23.34
C LEU A 185 0.58 77.22 -24.19
N GLU A 186 0.09 77.10 -25.42
CA GLU A 186 -0.18 78.25 -26.29
C GLU A 186 -1.38 79.07 -25.78
N ARG A 187 -2.46 78.40 -25.33
CA ARG A 187 -3.58 79.06 -24.64
C ARG A 187 -3.14 79.73 -23.35
N MET A 188 -2.24 79.09 -22.60
CA MET A 188 -1.63 79.70 -21.42
C MET A 188 -0.76 80.88 -21.80
N ARG A 189 0.07 80.82 -22.87
CA ARG A 189 0.85 81.98 -23.35
C ARG A 189 -0.07 83.14 -23.70
N ALA A 190 -1.14 82.92 -24.46
CA ALA A 190 -2.11 83.97 -24.78
C ALA A 190 -2.77 84.58 -23.54
N THR A 191 -3.16 83.74 -22.57
CA THR A 191 -3.79 84.19 -21.31
C THR A 191 -2.79 84.88 -20.38
N VAL A 192 -1.54 84.43 -20.41
CA VAL A 192 -0.44 85.00 -19.64
C VAL A 192 -0.05 86.34 -20.25
N GLU A 193 0.18 86.46 -21.56
CA GLU A 193 0.45 87.74 -22.26
C GLU A 193 -0.60 88.81 -21.89
N GLU A 194 -1.88 88.43 -21.81
CA GLU A 194 -2.99 89.30 -21.41
C GLU A 194 -2.94 89.73 -19.92
N LYS A 195 -2.45 88.86 -19.03
CA LYS A 195 -2.38 89.13 -17.57
C LYS A 195 -1.03 89.61 -17.06
N LEU A 196 -0.01 89.62 -17.92
CA LEU A 196 1.39 89.77 -17.49
C LEU A 196 2.02 91.12 -17.81
N GLN A 197 1.25 92.08 -18.31
CA GLN A 197 1.74 93.46 -18.51
C GLN A 197 1.84 94.28 -17.20
N GLY A 198 1.53 93.68 -16.04
CA GLY A 198 1.54 94.40 -14.76
C GLY A 198 2.42 93.86 -13.63
N THR A 199 2.83 92.57 -13.61
CA THR A 199 3.22 91.96 -12.31
C THR A 199 4.28 90.84 -12.29
N LEU A 200 5.07 90.59 -13.36
CA LEU A 200 5.98 89.42 -13.37
C LEU A 200 7.45 89.69 -13.01
N GLU A 201 7.98 90.91 -13.15
CA GLU A 201 9.42 91.16 -12.91
C GLU A 201 9.88 90.84 -11.47
N LYS A 202 8.98 90.71 -10.49
CA LYS A 202 9.34 90.46 -9.09
C LYS A 202 9.36 88.99 -8.64
N ARG A 203 8.72 88.04 -9.35
CA ARG A 203 8.54 86.65 -8.84
C ARG A 203 9.39 85.58 -9.51
N LEU A 204 10.13 85.91 -10.58
CA LEU A 204 10.92 84.95 -11.35
C LEU A 204 12.29 84.62 -10.74
N GLY A 205 12.82 85.46 -9.83
CA GLY A 205 14.14 85.25 -9.22
C GLY A 205 14.19 84.16 -8.13
N GLU A 206 13.08 83.92 -7.43
CA GLU A 206 13.08 83.00 -6.27
C GLU A 206 12.83 81.53 -6.67
N SER A 207 12.06 81.28 -7.74
CA SER A 207 11.63 79.93 -8.13
C SER A 207 12.72 79.08 -8.80
N PHE A 208 13.77 79.69 -9.38
CA PHE A 208 14.84 78.95 -10.06
C PHE A 208 15.83 78.29 -9.10
N ARG A 209 15.95 78.79 -7.86
CA ARG A 209 16.87 78.22 -6.86
C ARG A 209 16.38 76.86 -6.32
N LEU A 210 15.06 76.69 -6.23
CA LEU A 210 14.42 75.46 -5.70
C LEU A 210 14.49 74.27 -6.68
N VAL A 211 14.68 74.54 -7.99
CA VAL A 211 14.71 73.51 -9.03
C VAL A 211 16.12 72.93 -9.19
N SER A 212 17.16 73.75 -9.03
CA SER A 212 18.55 73.27 -9.06
C SER A 212 18.88 72.31 -7.92
N ASP A 213 18.40 72.58 -6.70
CA ASP A 213 18.64 71.70 -5.53
C ASP A 213 18.00 70.30 -5.69
N ARG A 214 16.94 70.17 -6.49
CA ARG A 214 16.25 68.88 -6.74
C ARG A 214 16.92 68.03 -7.82
N LEU A 215 17.65 68.64 -8.75
CA LEU A 215 18.38 67.92 -9.79
C LEU A 215 19.64 67.22 -9.25
N GLU A 216 20.24 67.76 -8.19
CA GLU A 216 21.42 67.17 -7.53
C GLU A 216 21.07 65.90 -6.72
N GLN A 217 19.88 65.86 -6.10
CA GLN A 217 19.37 64.67 -5.41
C GLN A 217 19.02 63.50 -6.35
N VAL A 218 18.66 63.77 -7.61
CA VAL A 218 18.35 62.72 -8.60
C VAL A 218 19.62 62.06 -9.15
N HIS A 219 20.72 62.82 -9.25
CA HIS A 219 22.01 62.28 -9.68
C HIS A 219 22.66 61.35 -8.64
N GLN A 220 22.37 61.51 -7.34
CA GLN A 220 22.81 60.58 -6.30
C GLN A 220 22.04 59.24 -6.34
N GLY A 221 20.78 59.23 -6.81
CA GLY A 221 19.95 58.01 -6.87
C GLY A 221 20.29 57.04 -8.02
N LEU A 222 21.13 57.44 -8.98
CA LEU A 222 21.49 56.61 -10.14
C LEU A 222 22.78 55.77 -9.93
N GLY A 223 23.41 55.86 -8.76
CA GLY A 223 24.61 55.08 -8.40
C GLY A 223 24.37 53.64 -7.95
N GLU A 224 23.11 53.20 -7.82
CA GLU A 224 22.74 51.87 -7.30
C GLU A 224 22.62 50.77 -8.36
N MET A 225 23.19 50.93 -9.56
CA MET A 225 23.16 49.91 -10.62
C MET A 225 24.44 49.05 -10.67
N GLN A 226 25.22 49.01 -9.58
CA GLN A 226 26.42 48.17 -9.43
C GLN A 226 26.26 47.15 -8.28
N SER A 227 25.07 46.55 -8.08
CA SER A 227 24.85 45.51 -7.05
C SER A 227 24.14 44.25 -7.51
N ILE A 228 24.00 44.02 -8.82
CA ILE A 228 23.32 42.83 -9.36
C ILE A 228 24.15 41.53 -9.14
N ALA A 229 25.41 41.63 -8.73
CA ALA A 229 26.21 40.47 -8.30
C ALA A 229 25.84 39.91 -6.90
N THR A 230 24.88 40.52 -6.19
CA THR A 230 24.50 40.14 -4.81
C THR A 230 23.37 39.12 -4.71
N GLY A 231 22.77 38.70 -5.85
CA GLY A 231 21.66 37.74 -5.85
C GLY A 231 22.01 36.32 -5.37
N VAL A 232 23.29 35.95 -5.38
CA VAL A 232 23.78 34.66 -4.84
C VAL A 232 24.21 34.77 -3.37
N GLY A 233 24.55 35.99 -2.91
CA GLY A 233 24.90 36.26 -1.51
C GLY A 233 23.68 36.35 -0.59
N ASP A 234 22.54 36.82 -1.10
CA ASP A 234 21.31 36.93 -0.31
C ASP A 234 20.71 35.57 0.07
N LEU A 235 20.89 34.50 -0.72
CA LEU A 235 20.49 33.15 -0.29
C LEU A 235 21.30 32.66 0.92
N LYS A 236 22.63 32.88 0.91
CA LYS A 236 23.49 32.57 2.06
C LYS A 236 23.16 33.45 3.28
N ARG A 237 22.71 34.68 3.06
CA ARG A 237 22.33 35.65 4.10
C ARG A 237 20.94 35.41 4.69
N VAL A 238 19.99 34.90 3.91
CA VAL A 238 18.67 34.44 4.40
C VAL A 238 18.81 33.17 5.24
N LEU A 239 19.76 32.28 4.90
CA LEU A 239 20.10 31.10 5.70
C LEU A 239 20.91 31.42 6.97
N SER A 240 21.49 32.63 7.12
CA SER A 240 22.30 33.00 8.28
C SER A 240 21.51 33.57 9.47
N ASN A 241 20.21 33.89 9.32
CA ASN A 241 19.36 34.39 10.41
C ASN A 241 18.44 33.29 11.01
N VAL A 242 18.52 33.06 12.33
CA VAL A 242 17.78 32.00 13.07
C VAL A 242 16.26 32.03 12.82
N LYS A 243 15.64 33.21 12.75
CA LYS A 243 14.19 33.35 12.54
C LYS A 243 13.78 33.08 11.09
N SER A 244 14.58 33.53 10.12
CA SER A 244 14.37 33.26 8.70
C SER A 244 14.59 31.79 8.36
N ARG A 245 15.46 31.08 9.09
CA ARG A 245 15.72 29.64 8.97
C ARG A 245 14.50 28.77 9.33
N GLY A 246 13.85 29.06 10.46
CA GLY A 246 12.64 28.33 10.89
C GLY A 246 11.52 28.48 9.86
N GLY A 247 11.26 29.72 9.46
CA GLY A 247 10.23 30.02 8.46
C GLY A 247 10.49 29.41 7.08
N TRP A 248 11.75 29.19 6.66
CA TRP A 248 12.03 28.58 5.36
C TRP A 248 11.56 27.12 5.28
N GLY A 249 11.78 26.34 6.34
CA GLY A 249 11.28 24.95 6.40
C GLY A 249 9.76 24.88 6.44
N GLU A 250 9.12 25.81 7.13
CA GLU A 250 7.66 25.94 7.20
C GLU A 250 7.05 26.35 5.86
N VAL A 251 7.67 27.31 5.15
CA VAL A 251 7.23 27.75 3.82
C VAL A 251 7.34 26.59 2.83
N GLN A 252 8.45 25.86 2.83
CA GLN A 252 8.63 24.71 1.94
C GLN A 252 7.62 23.60 2.24
N LEU A 253 7.36 23.31 3.52
CA LEU A 253 6.32 22.36 3.93
C LEU A 253 4.93 22.84 3.46
N GLY A 254 4.64 24.13 3.60
CA GLY A 254 3.41 24.74 3.13
C GLY A 254 3.21 24.58 1.62
N MET A 255 4.23 24.89 0.83
CA MET A 255 4.21 24.69 -0.63
C MET A 255 3.97 23.23 -0.99
N LEU A 256 4.64 22.29 -0.32
CA LEU A 256 4.45 20.86 -0.56
C LEU A 256 3.02 20.41 -0.23
N LEU A 257 2.44 20.89 0.87
CA LEU A 257 1.07 20.58 1.25
C LEU A 257 0.06 21.21 0.27
N GLU A 258 0.29 22.44 -0.18
CA GLU A 258 -0.57 23.13 -1.14
C GLU A 258 -0.59 22.46 -2.52
N ASP A 259 0.57 21.98 -2.99
CA ASP A 259 0.68 21.26 -4.27
C ASP A 259 -0.02 19.89 -4.22
N MET A 260 -0.09 19.26 -3.04
CA MET A 260 -0.56 17.88 -2.89
C MET A 260 -1.96 17.76 -2.28
N LEU A 261 -2.42 18.70 -1.46
CA LEU A 261 -3.68 18.57 -0.73
C LEU A 261 -4.58 19.77 -1.02
N THR A 262 -5.89 19.54 -1.00
CA THR A 262 -6.84 20.66 -1.06
C THR A 262 -6.86 21.40 0.28
N ALA A 263 -7.25 22.69 0.26
CA ALA A 263 -7.32 23.51 1.47
C ALA A 263 -8.25 22.96 2.59
N GLU A 264 -9.13 22.01 2.27
CA GLU A 264 -10.00 21.35 3.25
C GLU A 264 -9.33 20.14 3.95
N GLN A 265 -8.25 19.62 3.36
CA GLN A 265 -7.55 18.41 3.78
C GLN A 265 -6.38 18.70 4.73
N TYR A 266 -5.98 19.95 4.92
CA TYR A 266 -4.97 20.35 5.88
C TYR A 266 -5.28 21.72 6.44
N GLN A 267 -4.63 22.07 7.56
CA GLN A 267 -4.73 23.40 8.15
C GLN A 267 -3.35 23.81 8.70
N SER A 268 -3.04 25.09 8.63
CA SER A 268 -1.84 25.67 9.23
C SER A 268 -2.12 26.18 10.64
N ASN A 269 -1.09 26.19 11.50
CA ASN A 269 -1.11 26.72 12.87
C ASN A 269 -2.26 26.13 13.72
N VAL A 270 -2.28 24.80 13.87
CA VAL A 270 -3.38 24.09 14.52
C VAL A 270 -3.09 23.87 16.01
N HIS A 271 -4.08 24.12 16.86
CA HIS A 271 -4.03 23.79 18.28
C HIS A 271 -4.50 22.36 18.53
N ILE A 272 -3.66 21.53 19.15
CA ILE A 272 -3.96 20.12 19.44
C ILE A 272 -3.59 19.81 20.89
N PRO A 273 -4.56 19.50 21.78
CA PRO A 273 -6.01 19.69 21.65
C PRO A 273 -6.38 21.18 21.48
N PRO A 274 -7.65 21.54 21.20
CA PRO A 274 -8.07 22.94 21.04
C PRO A 274 -7.75 23.86 22.24
N THR A 275 -7.50 23.29 23.42
CA THR A 275 -7.10 24.00 24.63
C THR A 275 -5.59 24.20 24.76
N SER A 276 -4.80 23.69 23.82
CA SER A 276 -3.34 23.79 23.83
C SER A 276 -2.88 25.21 23.54
N THR A 277 -1.86 25.67 24.25
CA THR A 277 -1.19 26.96 23.97
C THR A 277 -0.22 26.86 22.80
N GLU A 278 0.26 25.65 22.50
CA GLU A 278 1.22 25.38 21.44
C GLU A 278 0.46 25.15 20.12
N VAL A 279 1.07 25.60 19.03
CA VAL A 279 0.54 25.46 17.67
C VAL A 279 1.48 24.61 16.84
N VAL A 280 0.93 23.58 16.18
CA VAL A 280 1.69 22.85 15.17
C VAL A 280 1.63 23.63 13.86
N GLU A 281 2.75 23.70 13.13
CA GLU A 281 2.85 24.51 11.93
C GLU A 281 1.84 24.06 10.86
N TYR A 282 1.69 22.75 10.66
CA TYR A 282 0.64 22.18 9.82
C TYR A 282 0.05 20.90 10.41
N ALA A 283 -1.21 20.62 10.11
CA ALA A 283 -1.82 19.33 10.38
C ALA A 283 -2.71 18.88 9.22
N VAL A 284 -2.61 17.60 8.85
CA VAL A 284 -3.47 16.97 7.84
C VAL A 284 -4.75 16.48 8.51
N ARG A 285 -5.89 16.80 7.92
CA ARG A 285 -7.22 16.43 8.40
C ARG A 285 -7.54 15.00 7.99
N LEU A 286 -7.59 14.08 8.95
CA LEU A 286 -8.03 12.70 8.72
C LEU A 286 -9.49 12.51 9.15
N PRO A 287 -10.26 11.64 8.47
CA PRO A 287 -11.60 11.28 8.89
C PRO A 287 -11.56 10.61 10.28
N GLY A 288 -12.38 11.13 11.21
CA GLY A 288 -12.60 10.48 12.51
C GLY A 288 -13.39 9.17 12.37
N LYS A 289 -13.42 8.37 13.44
CA LYS A 289 -14.29 7.17 13.49
C LYS A 289 -15.75 7.59 13.42
N GLU A 290 -16.56 6.76 12.74
CA GLU A 290 -17.95 6.91 12.26
C GLU A 290 -19.02 7.55 13.19
N HIS A 291 -18.70 7.92 14.43
CA HIS A 291 -19.65 8.46 15.41
C HIS A 291 -19.32 9.83 16.00
N ASP A 292 -18.14 10.39 15.71
CA ASP A 292 -17.78 11.73 16.18
C ASP A 292 -17.48 12.60 14.96
N ASP A 293 -18.23 13.69 14.78
CA ASP A 293 -18.10 14.63 13.65
C ASP A 293 -16.78 15.45 13.72
N GLN A 294 -15.86 15.05 14.61
CA GLN A 294 -14.59 15.71 14.87
C GLN A 294 -13.47 15.08 14.03
N PRO A 295 -12.72 15.89 13.25
CA PRO A 295 -11.58 15.38 12.51
C PRO A 295 -10.43 14.99 13.44
N VAL A 296 -9.69 13.96 13.04
CA VAL A 296 -8.44 13.57 13.69
C VAL A 296 -7.29 14.25 12.95
N TRP A 297 -6.43 14.97 13.67
CA TRP A 297 -5.32 15.70 13.07
C TRP A 297 -4.04 14.85 13.01
N LEU A 298 -3.39 14.81 11.85
CA LEU A 298 -2.01 14.31 11.72
C LEU A 298 -1.05 15.51 11.81
N PRO A 299 -0.37 15.73 12.95
CA PRO A 299 0.51 16.87 13.12
C PRO A 299 1.78 16.72 12.30
N ILE A 300 2.19 17.78 11.61
CA ILE A 300 3.42 17.86 10.82
C ILE A 300 4.18 19.12 11.24
N ASP A 301 5.33 18.91 11.88
CA ASP A 301 6.16 19.98 12.40
C ASP A 301 7.50 20.02 11.67
N ALA A 302 7.89 21.21 11.20
CA ALA A 302 9.11 21.41 10.42
C ALA A 302 10.28 21.75 11.35
N LYS A 303 11.36 20.96 11.28
CA LYS A 303 12.59 21.21 12.08
C LYS A 303 13.83 21.27 11.20
N PHE A 304 14.58 22.35 11.37
CA PHE A 304 15.83 22.58 10.65
C PHE A 304 16.96 22.96 11.61
N PRO A 305 17.61 21.98 12.29
CA PRO A 305 18.80 22.19 13.11
C PRO A 305 20.02 22.49 12.24
N TYR A 306 19.97 23.60 11.49
CA TYR A 306 20.95 23.96 10.48
C TYR A 306 22.36 24.07 11.06
N GLU A 307 22.52 24.64 12.25
CA GLU A 307 23.85 24.86 12.84
C GLU A 307 24.56 23.55 13.18
N ASP A 308 23.83 22.57 13.73
CA ASP A 308 24.37 21.23 14.00
C ASP A 308 24.65 20.48 12.70
N TYR A 309 23.80 20.66 11.70
CA TYR A 309 23.99 20.07 10.37
C TYR A 309 25.19 20.66 9.64
N ASP A 310 25.36 21.98 9.67
CA ASP A 310 26.47 22.71 9.04
C ASP A 310 27.80 22.37 9.72
N ARG A 311 27.85 22.29 11.07
CA ARG A 311 29.02 21.80 11.80
C ARG A 311 29.42 20.39 11.39
N LEU A 312 28.43 19.50 11.23
CA LEU A 312 28.67 18.15 10.75
C LEU A 312 29.24 18.13 9.32
N LEU A 313 28.66 18.90 8.40
CA LEU A 313 29.16 19.00 7.03
C LEU A 313 30.60 19.54 6.98
N ASN A 314 30.89 20.61 7.71
CA ASN A 314 32.25 21.18 7.78
C ASN A 314 33.27 20.15 8.34
N ALA A 315 32.88 19.37 9.36
CA ALA A 315 33.72 18.32 9.90
C ALA A 315 33.98 17.21 8.85
N GLN A 316 32.96 16.80 8.09
CA GLN A 316 33.09 15.83 7.01
C GLN A 316 34.00 16.33 5.88
N GLU A 317 33.84 17.59 5.46
CA GLU A 317 34.67 18.22 4.43
C GLU A 317 36.13 18.33 4.84
N SER A 318 36.39 18.58 6.12
CA SER A 318 37.75 18.62 6.67
C SER A 318 38.45 17.26 6.75
N GLY A 319 37.70 16.16 6.58
CA GLY A 319 38.22 14.79 6.70
C GLY A 319 38.54 14.36 8.14
N ASP A 320 38.15 15.15 9.15
CA ASP A 320 38.34 14.82 10.56
C ASP A 320 37.25 13.85 11.04
N VAL A 321 37.64 12.58 11.17
CA VAL A 321 36.76 11.49 11.59
C VAL A 321 36.25 11.68 13.03
N GLU A 322 37.09 12.18 13.94
CA GLU A 322 36.69 12.38 15.35
C GLU A 322 35.72 13.54 15.49
N ALA A 323 35.97 14.64 14.77
CA ALA A 323 35.04 15.77 14.72
C ALA A 323 33.70 15.35 14.08
N THR A 324 33.74 14.59 13.00
CA THR A 324 32.54 14.08 12.32
C THR A 324 31.66 13.26 13.27
N GLU A 325 32.25 12.35 14.04
CA GLU A 325 31.52 11.56 15.04
C GLU A 325 30.95 12.43 16.17
N ARG A 326 31.72 13.42 16.65
CA ARG A 326 31.28 14.31 17.73
C ARG A 326 30.11 15.19 17.31
N GLU A 327 30.22 15.86 16.16
CA GLU A 327 29.15 16.71 15.61
C GLU A 327 27.96 15.85 15.17
N GLY A 328 28.21 14.63 14.68
CA GLY A 328 27.21 13.63 14.38
C GLY A 328 26.32 13.31 15.59
N LYS A 329 26.91 13.10 16.77
CA LYS A 329 26.19 12.89 18.03
C LYS A 329 25.51 14.15 18.56
N ALA A 330 26.03 15.34 18.24
CA ALA A 330 25.39 16.60 18.61
C ALA A 330 24.07 16.78 17.86
N LEU A 331 24.08 16.60 16.53
CA LEU A 331 22.86 16.64 15.72
C LEU A 331 21.84 15.57 16.16
N GLU A 332 22.30 14.36 16.50
CA GLU A 332 21.44 13.30 17.06
C GLU A 332 20.70 13.76 18.33
N ARG A 333 21.43 14.38 19.27
CA ARG A 333 20.85 14.89 20.53
C ARG A 333 19.79 15.96 20.25
N VAL A 334 20.05 16.86 19.31
CA VAL A 334 19.11 17.92 18.94
C VAL A 334 17.85 17.34 18.31
N VAL A 335 17.97 16.41 17.36
CA VAL A 335 16.83 15.75 16.73
C VAL A 335 15.98 15.00 17.76
N LYS A 336 16.60 14.27 18.70
CA LYS A 336 15.89 13.61 19.81
C LYS A 336 15.11 14.61 20.67
N ALA A 337 15.73 15.73 21.03
CA ALA A 337 15.08 16.76 21.83
C ALA A 337 13.88 17.37 21.10
N GLN A 338 13.97 17.60 19.79
CA GLN A 338 12.86 18.11 18.99
C GLN A 338 11.73 17.08 18.88
N ALA A 339 12.05 15.80 18.67
CA ALA A 339 11.04 14.74 18.60
C ALA A 339 10.27 14.60 19.91
N LYS A 340 10.98 14.70 21.04
CA LYS A 340 10.35 14.73 22.36
C LYS A 340 9.35 15.89 22.50
N LYS A 341 9.74 17.11 22.10
CA LYS A 341 8.85 18.28 22.14
C LYS A 341 7.62 18.11 21.26
N ILE A 342 7.80 17.64 20.03
CA ILE A 342 6.70 17.37 19.09
C ILE A 342 5.71 16.37 19.71
N CYS A 343 6.21 15.30 20.32
CA CYS A 343 5.37 14.33 21.01
C CYS A 343 4.59 14.95 22.17
N GLU A 344 5.27 15.71 23.03
CA GLU A 344 4.69 16.32 24.23
C GLU A 344 3.64 17.38 23.91
N HIS A 345 3.80 18.11 22.80
CA HIS A 345 2.94 19.24 22.45
C HIS A 345 1.79 18.87 21.50
N TYR A 346 1.95 17.86 20.63
CA TYR A 346 1.03 17.65 19.51
C TYR A 346 0.41 16.25 19.42
N VAL A 347 0.92 15.26 20.16
CA VAL A 347 0.40 13.88 20.11
C VAL A 347 -0.60 13.66 21.26
N HIS A 348 -1.85 14.03 21.01
CA HIS A 348 -2.97 13.93 21.93
C HIS A 348 -4.21 13.24 21.31
N PRO A 349 -4.22 11.90 21.22
CA PRO A 349 -5.45 11.16 20.91
C PRO A 349 -6.56 11.45 21.94
N PRO A 350 -7.83 11.64 21.56
CA PRO A 350 -8.41 11.39 20.22
C PRO A 350 -8.31 12.56 19.23
N TYR A 351 -7.80 13.73 19.62
CA TYR A 351 -7.72 14.92 18.76
C TYR A 351 -6.66 14.79 17.66
N SER A 352 -5.60 14.01 17.92
CA SER A 352 -4.55 13.71 16.96
C SER A 352 -4.45 12.23 16.63
N THR A 353 -3.69 11.92 15.58
CA THR A 353 -3.15 10.58 15.33
C THR A 353 -2.27 10.11 16.48
N ASP A 354 -2.01 8.80 16.51
CA ASP A 354 -1.14 8.19 17.50
C ASP A 354 0.36 8.47 17.30
N PHE A 355 0.70 9.32 16.33
CA PHE A 355 2.05 9.73 16.02
C PHE A 355 2.03 11.10 15.34
N ALA A 356 3.17 11.78 15.32
CA ALA A 356 3.37 13.02 14.56
C ALA A 356 4.49 12.85 13.54
N ILE A 357 4.55 13.76 12.57
CA ILE A 357 5.61 13.81 11.58
C ILE A 357 6.58 14.94 11.93
N MET A 358 7.86 14.61 12.00
CA MET A 358 8.93 15.60 11.98
C MET A 358 9.43 15.74 10.54
N TYR A 359 9.16 16.88 9.94
CA TYR A 359 9.60 17.22 8.60
C TYR A 359 11.00 17.86 8.63
N LEU A 360 11.91 17.32 7.82
CA LEU A 360 13.25 17.84 7.62
C LEU A 360 13.35 18.42 6.20
N PRO A 361 13.59 19.73 6.02
CA PRO A 361 13.39 20.42 4.74
C PRO A 361 14.42 20.10 3.64
N THR A 362 15.51 19.40 3.99
CA THR A 362 16.53 18.99 3.01
C THR A 362 16.74 17.49 3.05
N GLU A 363 16.87 16.89 1.86
CA GLU A 363 17.18 15.46 1.74
C GLU A 363 18.53 15.11 2.37
N GLY A 364 19.51 16.01 2.31
CA GLY A 364 20.81 15.82 2.95
C GLY A 364 20.70 15.71 4.47
N LEU A 365 19.93 16.59 5.12
CA LEU A 365 19.68 16.51 6.56
C LEU A 365 18.93 15.22 6.92
N PHE A 366 17.90 14.87 6.15
CA PHE A 366 17.17 13.62 6.34
C PHE A 366 18.07 12.39 6.21
N ALA A 367 18.97 12.36 5.22
CA ALA A 367 19.93 11.29 5.01
C ALA A 367 20.90 11.14 6.20
N GLU A 368 21.42 12.25 6.74
CA GLU A 368 22.27 12.21 7.94
C GLU A 368 21.51 11.66 9.15
N VAL A 369 20.23 11.97 9.30
CA VAL A 369 19.39 11.44 10.40
C VAL A 369 19.16 9.94 10.23
N ILE A 370 18.87 9.45 9.02
CA ILE A 370 18.68 8.01 8.75
C ILE A 370 19.97 7.21 8.91
N ARG A 371 21.11 7.79 8.52
CA ARG A 371 22.42 7.10 8.58
C ARG A 371 22.80 6.69 10.01
N ARG A 372 22.23 7.36 11.02
CA ARG A 372 22.49 7.08 12.44
C ARG A 372 21.79 5.79 12.89
N PRO A 373 22.55 4.74 13.27
CA PRO A 373 21.98 3.45 13.63
C PRO A 373 20.98 3.56 14.79
N GLY A 374 19.77 3.05 14.59
CA GLY A 374 18.75 2.96 15.65
C GLY A 374 18.01 4.27 15.97
N LEU A 375 18.46 5.43 15.48
CA LEU A 375 17.84 6.72 15.77
C LEU A 375 16.36 6.74 15.37
N ILE A 376 16.05 6.46 14.09
CA ILE A 376 14.68 6.48 13.57
C ILE A 376 13.75 5.58 14.39
N ARG A 377 14.20 4.36 14.69
CA ARG A 377 13.43 3.40 15.50
C ARG A 377 13.18 3.93 16.91
N GLN A 378 14.17 4.59 17.50
CA GLN A 378 14.05 5.18 18.82
C GLN A 378 13.04 6.33 18.82
N LEU A 379 13.12 7.25 17.85
CA LEU A 379 12.17 8.37 17.74
C LEU A 379 10.73 7.88 17.56
N GLN A 380 10.53 6.84 16.75
CA GLN A 380 9.22 6.24 16.55
C GLN A 380 8.68 5.54 17.80
N LYS A 381 9.53 4.78 18.51
CA LYS A 381 9.11 4.01 19.68
C LYS A 381 8.91 4.87 20.92
N ASP A 382 9.87 5.74 21.22
CA ASP A 382 9.93 6.48 22.49
C ASP A 382 9.16 7.81 22.40
N HIS A 383 9.10 8.42 21.21
CA HIS A 383 8.47 9.72 20.99
C HIS A 383 7.30 9.67 20.01
N ARG A 384 6.94 8.52 19.43
CA ARG A 384 5.83 8.43 18.47
C ARG A 384 5.97 9.44 17.34
N VAL A 385 7.21 9.74 16.93
CA VAL A 385 7.52 10.69 15.86
C VAL A 385 8.14 9.94 14.70
N ILE A 386 7.58 10.14 13.51
CA ILE A 386 8.10 9.62 12.26
C ILE A 386 8.82 10.76 11.56
N VAL A 387 10.10 10.55 11.22
CA VAL A 387 10.89 11.54 10.49
C VAL A 387 10.66 11.38 8.99
N GLN A 388 10.41 12.48 8.30
CA GLN A 388 10.24 12.50 6.84
C GLN A 388 11.07 13.63 6.23
N GLY A 389 11.67 13.36 5.06
CA GLY A 389 12.23 14.37 4.17
C GLY A 389 11.21 14.82 3.11
N PRO A 390 11.56 15.74 2.19
CA PRO A 390 10.68 16.22 1.13
C PRO A 390 10.05 15.07 0.31
N THR A 391 10.88 14.21 -0.27
CA THR A 391 10.44 13.12 -1.16
C THR A 391 9.60 12.08 -0.45
N THR A 392 9.99 11.73 0.77
CA THR A 392 9.31 10.70 1.56
C THR A 392 7.99 11.20 2.15
N LEU A 393 7.92 12.49 2.52
CA LEU A 393 6.67 13.14 2.86
C LEU A 393 5.75 13.21 1.65
N SER A 394 6.24 13.60 0.46
CA SER A 394 5.42 13.59 -0.76
C SER A 394 4.82 12.21 -1.03
N ALA A 395 5.63 11.15 -0.94
CA ALA A 395 5.14 9.79 -1.13
C ALA A 395 4.05 9.41 -0.11
N LEU A 396 4.23 9.79 1.16
CA LEU A 396 3.22 9.58 2.20
C LEU A 396 1.92 10.33 1.89
N LEU A 397 2.02 11.61 1.50
CA LEU A 397 0.87 12.43 1.13
C LEU A 397 0.13 11.87 -0.11
N SER A 398 0.85 11.37 -1.12
CA SER A 398 0.25 10.70 -2.28
C SER A 398 -0.54 9.45 -1.86
N SER A 399 -0.03 8.68 -0.89
CA SER A 399 -0.77 7.53 -0.35
C SER A 399 -2.06 7.97 0.37
N LEU A 400 -2.01 9.08 1.12
CA LEU A 400 -3.17 9.66 1.79
C LEU A 400 -4.20 10.20 0.80
N GLN A 401 -3.78 10.82 -0.31
CA GLN A 401 -4.69 11.27 -1.37
C GLN A 401 -5.54 10.13 -1.93
N ILE A 402 -4.95 8.95 -2.15
CA ILE A 402 -5.70 7.77 -2.63
C ILE A 402 -6.75 7.39 -1.59
N GLY A 403 -6.39 7.38 -0.31
CA GLY A 403 -7.33 7.16 0.80
C GLY A 403 -8.48 8.17 0.82
N PHE A 404 -8.18 9.47 0.66
CA PHE A 404 -9.20 10.52 0.59
C PHE A 404 -10.10 10.40 -0.63
N ARG A 405 -9.57 10.02 -1.79
CA ARG A 405 -10.38 9.79 -3.00
C ARG A 405 -11.35 8.64 -2.81
N THR A 406 -10.89 7.53 -2.22
CA THR A 406 -11.77 6.39 -1.90
C THR A 406 -12.88 6.81 -0.94
N LEU A 407 -12.56 7.53 0.14
CA LEU A 407 -13.56 8.01 1.08
C LEU A 407 -14.55 9.01 0.46
N ALA A 408 -14.07 9.91 -0.40
CA ALA A 408 -14.93 10.86 -1.10
C ALA A 408 -15.92 10.15 -2.05
N ILE A 409 -15.48 9.06 -2.70
CA ILE A 409 -16.34 8.21 -3.53
C ILE A 409 -17.40 7.49 -2.69
N GLU A 410 -17.03 6.97 -1.51
CA GLU A 410 -17.98 6.35 -0.58
C GLU A 410 -19.06 7.35 -0.11
N LYS A 411 -18.65 8.56 0.31
CA LYS A 411 -19.59 9.61 0.74
C LYS A 411 -20.56 10.02 -0.36
N ARG A 412 -20.06 10.26 -1.57
CA ARG A 412 -20.91 10.60 -2.73
C ARG A 412 -21.87 9.48 -3.10
N SER A 413 -21.46 8.22 -2.96
CA SER A 413 -22.35 7.07 -3.18
C SER A 413 -23.50 7.05 -2.16
N SER A 414 -23.22 7.38 -0.89
CA SER A 414 -24.27 7.51 0.13
C SER A 414 -25.23 8.67 -0.15
N GLU A 415 -24.73 9.79 -0.69
CA GLU A 415 -25.56 10.94 -1.07
C GLU A 415 -26.49 10.61 -2.24
N VAL A 416 -26.01 9.86 -3.25
CA VAL A 416 -26.84 9.34 -4.34
C VAL A 416 -27.97 8.45 -3.82
N TRP A 417 -27.70 7.58 -2.84
CA TRP A 417 -28.75 6.77 -2.19
C TRP A 417 -29.80 7.62 -1.48
N HIS A 418 -29.40 8.73 -0.86
CA HIS A 418 -30.33 9.66 -0.22
C HIS A 418 -31.23 10.35 -1.25
N VAL A 419 -30.65 10.85 -2.35
CA VAL A 419 -31.40 11.47 -3.44
C VAL A 419 -32.34 10.47 -4.11
N LEU A 420 -31.91 9.23 -4.35
CA LEU A 420 -32.77 8.16 -4.88
C LEU A 420 -33.89 7.79 -3.90
N GLY A 421 -33.63 7.79 -2.59
CA GLY A 421 -34.64 7.60 -1.56
C GLY A 421 -35.70 8.70 -1.56
N ALA A 422 -35.28 9.96 -1.66
CA ALA A 422 -36.17 11.11 -1.77
C ALA A 422 -36.99 11.06 -3.08
N ALA A 423 -36.37 10.73 -4.21
CA ALA A 423 -37.05 10.55 -5.49
C ALA A 423 -38.08 9.41 -5.44
N LYS A 424 -37.75 8.27 -4.83
CA LYS A 424 -38.68 7.15 -4.61
C LYS A 424 -39.89 7.57 -3.79
N ALA A 425 -39.69 8.39 -2.75
CA ALA A 425 -40.78 8.93 -1.94
C ALA A 425 -41.70 9.85 -2.76
N GLU A 426 -41.13 10.72 -3.61
CA GLU A 426 -41.89 11.56 -4.54
C GLU A 426 -42.68 10.72 -5.56
N PHE A 427 -42.08 9.70 -6.19
CA PHE A 427 -42.80 8.78 -7.08
C PHE A 427 -43.95 8.04 -6.39
N GLY A 428 -43.79 7.70 -5.11
CA GLY A 428 -44.88 7.15 -4.29
C GLY A 428 -46.07 8.12 -4.15
N LYS A 429 -45.81 9.43 -4.01
CA LYS A 429 -46.86 10.46 -3.98
C LYS A 429 -47.57 10.60 -5.32
N TYR A 430 -46.84 10.54 -6.43
CA TYR A 430 -47.45 10.54 -7.77
C TYR A 430 -48.39 9.34 -7.99
N GLY A 431 -48.02 8.15 -7.50
CA GLY A 431 -48.89 6.98 -7.54
C GLY A 431 -50.26 7.22 -6.88
N GLN A 432 -50.29 7.93 -5.74
CA GLN A 432 -51.55 8.28 -5.05
C GLN A 432 -52.41 9.27 -5.85
N VAL A 433 -51.79 10.17 -6.63
CA VAL A 433 -52.50 11.10 -7.52
C VAL A 433 -53.13 10.35 -8.68
N TRP A 434 -52.39 9.42 -9.30
CA TRP A 434 -52.93 8.56 -10.37
C TRP A 434 -54.05 7.65 -9.88
N GLU A 435 -53.95 7.11 -8.67
CA GLU A 435 -55.03 6.31 -8.08
C GLU A 435 -56.31 7.15 -7.85
N LYS A 436 -56.16 8.39 -7.40
CA LYS A 436 -57.29 9.34 -7.27
C LYS A 436 -57.91 9.66 -8.62
N LEU A 437 -57.08 9.90 -9.64
CA LEU A 437 -57.56 10.18 -11.00
C LEU A 437 -58.31 8.98 -11.59
N GLY A 438 -57.82 7.75 -11.38
CA GLY A 438 -58.51 6.53 -11.78
C GLY A 438 -59.91 6.42 -11.16
N LYS A 439 -60.04 6.69 -9.85
CA LYS A 439 -61.34 6.70 -9.16
C LYS A 439 -62.30 7.77 -9.71
N GLN A 440 -61.78 8.94 -10.07
CA GLN A 440 -62.60 10.01 -10.67
C GLN A 440 -63.08 9.64 -12.08
N LEU A 441 -62.21 9.06 -12.90
CA LEU A 441 -62.56 8.58 -14.25
C LEU A 441 -63.61 7.46 -14.19
N ASP A 442 -63.47 6.51 -13.26
CA ASP A 442 -64.48 5.46 -13.04
C ASP A 442 -65.84 6.05 -12.62
N THR A 443 -65.82 7.09 -11.78
CA THR A 443 -67.04 7.79 -11.36
C THR A 443 -67.70 8.52 -12.53
N ALA A 444 -66.90 9.21 -13.36
CA ALA A 444 -67.38 9.87 -14.57
C ALA A 444 -67.98 8.84 -15.55
N ARG A 445 -67.31 7.71 -15.76
CA ARG A 445 -67.81 6.60 -16.58
C ARG A 445 -69.16 6.09 -16.10
N ARG A 446 -69.32 5.82 -14.79
CA ARG A 446 -70.60 5.38 -14.20
C ARG A 446 -71.72 6.40 -14.41
N THR A 447 -71.39 7.68 -14.32
CA THR A 447 -72.34 8.79 -14.53
C THR A 447 -72.82 8.83 -15.98
N VAL A 448 -71.91 8.65 -16.94
CA VAL A 448 -72.25 8.55 -18.38
C VAL A 448 -73.14 7.33 -18.66
N GLU A 449 -72.81 6.18 -18.06
CA GLU A 449 -73.63 4.96 -18.20
C GLU A 449 -75.04 5.14 -17.62
N GLU A 450 -75.19 5.86 -16.51
CA GLU A 450 -76.51 6.20 -15.93
C GLU A 450 -77.30 7.17 -16.80
N ALA A 451 -76.66 8.24 -17.29
CA ALA A 451 -77.28 9.18 -18.21
C ALA A 451 -77.79 8.45 -19.47
N GLY A 452 -76.97 7.57 -20.05
CA GLY A 452 -77.37 6.74 -21.20
C GLY A 452 -78.57 5.82 -20.89
N ARG A 453 -78.64 5.23 -19.69
CA ARG A 453 -79.82 4.43 -19.27
C ARG A 453 -81.09 5.28 -19.17
N ARG A 454 -80.99 6.49 -18.61
CA ARG A 454 -82.12 7.43 -18.51
C ARG A 454 -82.57 7.90 -19.89
N THR A 455 -81.64 8.26 -20.78
CA THR A 455 -81.97 8.64 -22.16
C THR A 455 -82.71 7.53 -22.88
N ARG A 456 -82.23 6.28 -22.81
CA ARG A 456 -82.94 5.13 -23.41
C ARG A 456 -84.32 4.89 -22.79
N ALA A 457 -84.51 5.17 -21.51
CA ALA A 457 -85.82 5.07 -20.86
C ALA A 457 -86.78 6.17 -21.33
N VAL A 458 -86.29 7.39 -21.51
CA VAL A 458 -87.03 8.51 -22.08
C VAL A 458 -87.40 8.23 -23.55
N GLU A 459 -86.46 7.76 -24.37
CA GLU A 459 -86.74 7.35 -25.76
C GLU A 459 -87.80 6.25 -25.84
N ARG A 460 -87.76 5.25 -24.96
CA ARG A 460 -88.82 4.23 -24.89
C ARG A 460 -90.18 4.81 -24.54
N ASN A 461 -90.24 5.74 -23.58
CA ASN A 461 -91.48 6.41 -23.21
C ASN A 461 -92.00 7.31 -24.34
N LEU A 462 -91.12 8.04 -25.02
CA LEU A 462 -91.47 8.88 -26.18
C LEU A 462 -91.99 8.02 -27.34
N LYS A 463 -91.31 6.93 -27.70
CA LYS A 463 -91.80 5.96 -28.70
C LYS A 463 -93.16 5.37 -28.34
N ARG A 464 -93.43 5.17 -27.04
CA ARG A 464 -94.70 4.65 -26.54
C ARG A 464 -95.83 5.69 -26.60
N VAL A 465 -95.51 6.98 -26.60
CA VAL A 465 -96.47 8.07 -26.80
C VAL A 465 -96.70 8.29 -28.30
N GLU A 466 -95.67 8.18 -29.13
CA GLU A 466 -95.76 8.25 -30.60
C GLU A 466 -96.62 7.11 -31.20
N THR A 467 -96.67 5.95 -30.56
CA THR A 467 -97.49 4.80 -31.00
C THR A 467 -98.94 4.84 -30.50
N LEU A 468 -99.33 5.79 -29.64
CA LEU A 468 -100.70 5.94 -29.15
C LEU A 468 -101.56 6.92 -29.98
N GLU A 469 -100.99 7.59 -30.99
CA GLU A 469 -101.71 8.58 -31.82
C GLU A 469 -101.93 8.17 -33.30
N GLN A 470 -101.78 6.90 -33.67
CA GLN A 470 -102.25 6.42 -34.98
C GLN A 470 -102.99 5.08 -34.88
N PRO A 471 -104.34 5.09 -34.83
CA PRO A 471 -105.15 3.91 -35.10
C PRO A 471 -105.19 3.64 -36.61
N GLU A 472 -104.92 2.39 -36.91
CA GLU A 472 -104.77 1.71 -38.19
C GLU A 472 -105.83 2.02 -39.27
N GLU A 473 -105.38 2.19 -40.51
CA GLU A 473 -106.12 1.67 -41.66
C GLU A 473 -105.20 0.82 -42.55
N SER A 474 -105.67 -0.41 -42.73
CA SER A 474 -105.09 -1.56 -43.41
C SER A 474 -105.07 -1.46 -44.94
N SER A 475 -103.97 -1.83 -45.57
CA SER A 475 -103.94 -2.62 -46.82
C SER A 475 -102.48 -2.97 -47.15
N ASN A 476 -102.03 -4.20 -46.94
CA ASN A 476 -102.15 -5.38 -47.81
C ASN A 476 -101.09 -5.41 -48.94
N HIS A 477 -100.44 -6.57 -49.04
CA HIS A 477 -99.49 -7.05 -50.05
C HIS A 477 -98.06 -6.48 -49.93
N GLY A 478 -97.00 -7.29 -49.81
CA GLY A 478 -96.79 -8.65 -50.28
C GLY A 478 -95.58 -8.62 -51.20
N GLY A 479 -94.50 -9.31 -50.81
CA GLY A 479 -93.33 -9.46 -51.68
C GLY A 479 -92.00 -9.25 -50.96
N LEU A 480 -91.45 -10.35 -50.46
CA LEU A 480 -90.00 -10.60 -50.45
C LEU A 480 -89.48 -10.54 -51.92
N PRO A 481 -88.15 -10.55 -52.24
CA PRO A 481 -87.05 -10.93 -51.36
C PRO A 481 -85.65 -10.28 -51.65
N TYR A 482 -84.63 -10.72 -50.88
CA TYR A 482 -83.22 -11.00 -51.29
C TYR A 482 -82.36 -9.81 -51.79
N ASP A 483 -81.05 -9.68 -51.57
CA ASP A 483 -79.97 -10.48 -50.97
C ASP A 483 -78.70 -9.59 -50.98
N LEU A 484 -77.65 -10.05 -50.28
CA LEU A 484 -76.23 -9.70 -50.39
C LEU A 484 -75.82 -8.28 -49.94
N GLY A 485 -75.05 -8.10 -48.87
CA GLY A 485 -73.86 -8.86 -48.53
C GLY A 485 -72.65 -8.06 -49.01
N HIS A 486 -71.90 -7.47 -48.07
CA HIS A 486 -70.44 -7.41 -48.16
C HIS A 486 -69.85 -7.10 -46.78
N SER A 487 -69.08 -8.07 -46.33
CA SER A 487 -68.17 -8.09 -45.19
C SER A 487 -66.78 -7.57 -45.57
N PHE A 488 -65.94 -7.45 -44.54
CA PHE A 488 -64.46 -7.29 -44.51
C PHE A 488 -63.96 -5.84 -44.63
N ASP A 489 -63.33 -5.23 -43.61
CA ASP A 489 -62.21 -5.61 -42.70
C ASP A 489 -60.82 -5.42 -43.34
N ALA A 490 -59.84 -5.10 -42.48
CA ALA A 490 -58.46 -4.63 -42.70
C ALA A 490 -58.31 -3.09 -42.60
N SER A 491 -57.34 -2.53 -41.87
CA SER A 491 -56.19 -3.08 -41.14
C SER A 491 -55.58 -2.01 -40.23
N GLU A 492 -54.99 -2.50 -39.15
CA GLU A 492 -53.74 -2.09 -38.47
C GLU A 492 -53.08 -0.75 -38.82
N ASP A 493 -52.73 0.02 -37.77
CA ASP A 493 -51.39 0.60 -37.65
C ASP A 493 -50.96 0.73 -36.17
N GLU A 494 -49.71 0.37 -35.94
CA GLU A 494 -48.96 0.35 -34.70
C GLU A 494 -48.74 1.76 -34.10
N GLU A 495 -48.65 1.87 -32.77
CA GLU A 495 -47.39 2.33 -32.16
C GLU A 495 -47.40 2.21 -30.62
N ARG A 496 -46.38 1.52 -30.14
CA ARG A 496 -45.91 1.49 -28.74
C ARG A 496 -45.09 2.74 -28.46
N LEU A 497 -45.21 3.28 -27.26
CA LEU A 497 -44.09 3.92 -26.55
C LEU A 497 -44.13 3.52 -25.07
N LEU A 498 -43.20 2.62 -24.70
CA LEU A 498 -42.52 2.56 -23.40
C LEU A 498 -41.04 2.29 -23.67
#